data_AF-A0A373DGV3-F1
#
_entry.id   AF-A0A373DGV3-F1
#
_cell.length_a   1.000
_cell.length_b   1.000
_cell.length_c   1.000
_cell.angle_alpha   90.00
_cell.angle_beta   90.00
_cell.angle_gamma   90.00
#
_symmetry.space_group_name_H-M   'P 1'
#
loop_
_entity.id
_entity.type
_entity.pdbx_description
1 polymer ?
#
loop_
_entity_poly.entity_id
_entity_poly.type
_entity_poly.pdbx_seq_one_letter_code
_entity_poly.pdbx_strand_id
1 'polypeptide(L)'
;MRLFYIEELEHYKTYLVELEKGKATIEKYLRDIRTFHAWLGENLEVTKERVIAYKNYLKENYKVTSTNSMLVALNRYFQYLGWTECSVKGLRSQQQMFSPESRELKQQEYEKLVSTARQKKKEQLALIMETIAGTGIRISELVYITVEAVTQGKAEAACKGKWRQIYLTRELRKRLMKYCKQKSIKTGPVFCSGKGNPLDRSNI
;
A
#
# COMPACT_ATOMS: atom_id res chain seq x y z
N MET A 1 25.03 -10.32 -24.22
CA MET A 1 23.82 -9.53 -24.52
C MET A 1 22.81 -9.77 -23.40
N ARG A 2 22.23 -8.71 -22.80
CA ARG A 2 21.26 -8.84 -21.70
C ARG A 2 19.86 -8.68 -22.28
N LEU A 3 19.07 -9.75 -22.31
CA LEU A 3 17.70 -9.73 -22.84
C LEU A 3 16.72 -9.93 -21.70
N PHE A 4 15.71 -9.07 -21.62
CA PHE A 4 14.70 -9.17 -20.57
C PHE A 4 13.43 -9.86 -21.08
N TYR A 5 13.29 -11.14 -20.76
CA TYR A 5 12.09 -11.94 -21.00
C TYR A 5 11.14 -11.89 -19.80
N ILE A 6 9.83 -11.74 -20.06
CA ILE A 6 8.84 -11.52 -19.00
C ILE A 6 8.61 -12.77 -18.15
N GLU A 7 8.86 -13.94 -18.71
CA GLU A 7 8.72 -15.25 -18.10
C GLU A 7 9.65 -15.39 -16.87
N GLU A 8 10.81 -14.72 -16.90
CA GLU A 8 11.78 -14.71 -15.80
C GLU A 8 11.28 -14.02 -14.53
N LEU A 9 10.16 -13.28 -14.61
CA LEU A 9 9.58 -12.64 -13.44
C LEU A 9 8.98 -13.64 -12.44
N GLU A 10 8.62 -14.85 -12.86
CA GLU A 10 8.12 -15.85 -11.91
C GLU A 10 9.25 -16.39 -11.02
N HIS A 11 10.45 -16.60 -11.57
CA HIS A 11 11.65 -16.92 -10.78
C HIS A 11 12.00 -15.81 -9.80
N TYR A 12 11.93 -14.55 -10.26
CA TYR A 12 12.18 -13.41 -9.38
C TYR A 12 11.14 -13.26 -8.27
N LYS A 13 9.88 -13.58 -8.55
CA LYS A 13 8.82 -13.60 -7.54
C LYS A 13 9.12 -14.63 -6.46
N THR A 14 9.53 -15.84 -6.82
CA THR A 14 9.95 -16.89 -5.85
C THR A 14 11.11 -16.40 -5.00
N TYR A 15 12.15 -15.82 -5.62
CA TYR A 15 13.27 -15.21 -4.91
C TYR A 15 12.84 -14.13 -3.90
N LEU A 16 11.88 -13.27 -4.25
CA LEU A 16 11.37 -12.25 -3.33
C LEU A 16 10.61 -12.84 -2.13
N VAL A 17 9.93 -13.98 -2.33
CA VAL A 17 9.26 -14.72 -1.25
C VAL A 17 10.29 -15.32 -0.29
N GLU A 18 11.37 -15.90 -0.82
CA GLU A 18 12.49 -16.43 -0.01
C GLU A 18 13.20 -15.33 0.79
N LEU A 19 13.24 -14.10 0.28
CA LEU A 19 13.71 -12.91 1.01
C LEU A 19 12.69 -12.30 1.99
N GLU A 20 11.61 -13.03 2.28
CA GLU A 20 10.53 -12.66 3.20
C GLU A 20 9.89 -11.30 2.88
N LYS A 21 9.84 -10.92 1.60
CA LYS A 21 9.19 -9.67 1.20
C LYS A 21 7.68 -9.80 1.36
N GLY A 22 7.06 -8.79 1.98
CA GLY A 22 5.61 -8.74 2.09
C GLY A 22 4.94 -8.69 0.71
N LYS A 23 3.82 -9.41 0.56
CA LYS A 23 3.05 -9.56 -0.69
C LYS A 23 2.86 -8.24 -1.46
N ALA A 24 2.46 -7.17 -0.78
CA ALA A 24 2.24 -5.86 -1.42
C ALA A 24 3.52 -5.26 -2.04
N THR A 25 4.69 -5.57 -1.48
CA THR A 25 5.99 -5.15 -2.04
C THR A 25 6.33 -5.96 -3.27
N ILE A 26 6.12 -7.28 -3.22
CA ILE A 26 6.32 -8.20 -4.36
C ILE A 26 5.47 -7.75 -5.53
N GLU A 27 4.15 -7.62 -5.34
CA GLU A 27 3.21 -7.20 -6.39
C GLU A 27 3.58 -5.83 -6.98
N LYS A 28 4.01 -4.89 -6.14
CA LYS A 28 4.47 -3.59 -6.62
C LYS A 28 5.72 -3.72 -7.48
N TYR A 29 6.72 -4.48 -7.03
CA TYR A 29 7.97 -4.65 -7.78
C TYR A 29 7.70 -5.29 -9.14
N LEU A 30 6.94 -6.38 -9.17
CA LEU A 30 6.58 -7.05 -10.42
C LEU A 30 5.83 -6.12 -11.38
N ARG A 31 4.91 -5.30 -10.87
CA ARG A 31 4.19 -4.30 -11.68
C ARG A 31 5.12 -3.24 -12.28
N ASP A 32 6.02 -2.69 -11.46
CA ASP A 32 6.96 -1.66 -11.92
C ASP A 32 7.94 -2.23 -12.96
N ILE A 33 8.41 -3.47 -12.74
CA ILE A 33 9.30 -4.17 -13.68
C ILE A 33 8.56 -4.52 -14.99
N ARG A 34 7.30 -4.97 -14.92
CA ARG A 34 6.42 -5.16 -16.10
C ARG A 34 6.23 -3.85 -16.88
N THR A 35 6.15 -2.72 -16.19
CA THR A 35 6.05 -1.40 -16.84
C THR A 35 7.33 -1.07 -17.61
N PHE A 36 8.49 -1.42 -17.08
CA PHE A 36 9.76 -1.30 -17.81
C PHE A 36 9.82 -2.23 -19.03
N HIS A 37 9.42 -3.50 -18.87
CA HIS A 37 9.34 -4.45 -19.99
C HIS A 37 8.46 -3.92 -21.12
N ALA A 38 7.26 -3.43 -20.79
CA ALA A 38 6.34 -2.85 -21.76
C ALA A 38 6.94 -1.63 -22.47
N TRP A 39 7.71 -0.81 -21.75
CA TRP A 39 8.42 0.35 -22.32
C TRP A 39 9.56 -0.05 -23.27
N LEU A 40 10.22 -1.19 -23.04
CA LEU A 40 11.27 -1.70 -23.94
C LEU A 40 10.71 -2.06 -25.33
N GLY A 41 9.42 -2.43 -25.42
CA GLY A 41 8.77 -2.81 -26.66
C GLY A 41 9.33 -4.10 -27.25
N GLU A 42 9.52 -4.13 -28.57
CA GLU A 42 10.03 -5.31 -29.29
C GLU A 42 11.52 -5.57 -29.02
N ASN A 43 12.31 -4.50 -28.80
CA ASN A 43 13.72 -4.65 -28.46
C ASN A 43 13.86 -4.91 -26.96
N LEU A 44 14.08 -6.16 -26.57
CA LEU A 44 14.23 -6.57 -25.17
C LEU A 44 15.63 -6.36 -24.59
N GLU A 45 16.56 -5.76 -25.34
CA GLU A 45 17.93 -5.54 -24.88
C GLU A 45 18.01 -4.54 -23.72
N VAL A 46 18.73 -4.89 -22.65
CA VAL A 46 18.94 -4.01 -21.50
C VAL A 46 20.38 -3.49 -21.48
N THR A 47 20.53 -2.21 -21.76
CA THR A 47 21.79 -1.47 -21.61
C THR A 47 21.64 -0.31 -20.63
N LYS A 48 22.76 0.22 -20.14
CA LYS A 48 22.76 1.36 -19.22
C LYS A 48 22.09 2.58 -19.85
N GLU A 49 22.33 2.81 -21.13
CA GLU A 49 21.78 3.90 -21.93
C GLU A 49 20.26 3.82 -22.00
N ARG A 50 19.72 2.61 -22.21
CA ARG A 50 18.26 2.39 -22.24
C ARG A 50 17.62 2.59 -20.88
N VAL A 51 18.28 2.18 -19.79
CA VAL A 51 17.77 2.43 -18.44
C VAL A 51 17.81 3.94 -18.11
N ILE A 52 18.81 4.68 -18.61
CA ILE A 52 18.86 6.15 -18.49
C ILE A 52 17.71 6.78 -19.29
N ALA A 53 17.45 6.31 -20.52
CA ALA A 53 16.33 6.78 -21.33
C ALA A 53 14.97 6.50 -20.63
N TYR A 54 14.80 5.31 -20.06
CA TYR A 54 13.61 4.99 -19.26
C TYR A 54 13.47 5.90 -18.03
N LYS A 55 14.56 6.19 -17.32
CA LYS A 55 14.56 7.14 -16.21
C LYS A 55 14.09 8.53 -16.64
N ASN A 56 14.47 9.01 -17.82
CA ASN A 56 14.02 10.30 -18.36
C ASN A 56 12.53 10.26 -18.71
N TYR A 57 12.07 9.19 -19.37
CA TYR A 57 10.65 8.95 -19.60
C TYR A 57 9.85 8.97 -18.28
N LEU A 58 10.34 8.28 -17.24
CA LEU A 58 9.69 8.27 -15.92
C LEU A 58 9.66 9.66 -15.26
N LYS A 59 10.69 10.49 -15.47
CA LYS A 59 10.76 11.84 -14.93
C LYS A 59 9.69 12.76 -15.55
N GLU A 60 9.39 12.57 -16.83
CA GLU A 60 8.41 13.38 -17.57
C GLU A 60 6.97 12.95 -17.27
N ASN A 61 6.74 11.67 -16.98
CA ASN A 61 5.39 11.10 -16.88
C ASN A 61 4.95 10.78 -15.44
N TYR A 62 5.86 10.81 -14.46
CA TYR A 62 5.56 10.43 -13.08
C TYR A 62 6.12 11.44 -12.07
N LYS A 63 5.51 11.45 -10.87
CA LYS A 63 6.05 12.17 -9.71
C LYS A 63 7.40 11.57 -9.32
N VAL A 64 8.30 12.42 -8.83
CA VAL A 64 9.66 12.01 -8.39
C VAL A 64 9.65 10.83 -7.42
N THR A 65 8.69 10.78 -6.49
CA THR A 65 8.54 9.66 -5.54
C THR A 65 8.18 8.35 -6.24
N SER A 66 7.29 8.39 -7.22
CA SER A 66 6.92 7.25 -8.05
C SER A 66 8.10 6.81 -8.91
N THR A 67 8.77 7.73 -9.62
CA THR A 67 9.97 7.45 -10.42
C THR A 67 11.03 6.75 -9.57
N ASN A 68 11.36 7.29 -8.40
CA ASN A 68 12.34 6.69 -7.50
C ASN A 68 11.91 5.30 -7.03
N SER A 69 10.64 5.11 -6.72
CA SER A 69 10.13 3.82 -6.28
C SER A 69 10.17 2.75 -7.38
N MET A 70 9.90 3.13 -8.64
CA MET A 70 10.00 2.24 -9.81
C MET A 70 11.46 1.89 -10.11
N LEU A 71 12.36 2.89 -10.07
CA LEU A 71 13.81 2.66 -10.25
C LEU A 71 14.39 1.74 -9.16
N VAL A 72 13.89 1.83 -7.92
CA VAL A 72 14.29 0.90 -6.86
C VAL A 72 13.87 -0.53 -7.20
N ALA A 73 12.63 -0.76 -7.65
CA ALA A 73 12.20 -2.10 -8.06
C ALA A 73 13.07 -2.64 -9.20
N LEU A 74 13.35 -1.81 -10.21
CA LEU A 74 14.15 -2.19 -11.37
C LEU A 74 15.60 -2.49 -11.01
N ASN A 75 16.26 -1.63 -10.23
CA ASN A 75 17.64 -1.86 -9.78
C ASN A 75 17.75 -3.13 -8.91
N ARG A 76 16.74 -3.45 -8.10
CA ARG A 76 16.72 -4.70 -7.32
C ARG A 76 16.59 -5.93 -8.20
N TYR A 77 15.85 -5.83 -9.30
CA TYR A 77 15.77 -6.89 -10.29
C TYR A 77 17.08 -7.07 -11.04
N PHE A 78 17.72 -5.97 -11.46
CA PHE A 78 19.06 -6.04 -12.06
C PHE A 78 20.10 -6.62 -11.10
N GLN A 79 20.03 -6.28 -9.81
CA GLN A 79 20.90 -6.91 -8.81
C GLN A 79 20.70 -8.42 -8.75
N TYR A 80 19.46 -8.91 -8.80
CA TYR A 80 19.15 -10.33 -8.84
C TYR A 80 19.72 -11.02 -10.09
N LEU A 81 19.63 -10.38 -11.26
CA LEU A 81 20.18 -10.89 -12.52
C LEU A 81 21.71 -10.74 -12.65
N GLY A 82 22.36 -10.07 -11.69
CA GLY A 82 23.79 -9.72 -11.77
C GLY A 82 24.12 -8.53 -12.68
N TRP A 83 23.13 -7.80 -13.19
CA TRP A 83 23.27 -6.67 -14.14
C TRP A 83 23.44 -5.32 -13.45
N THR A 84 24.23 -5.27 -12.38
CA THR A 84 24.37 -4.07 -11.52
C THR A 84 24.84 -2.82 -12.27
N GLU A 85 25.63 -3.00 -13.32
CA GLU A 85 26.11 -1.99 -14.28
C GLU A 85 24.98 -1.25 -15.02
N CYS A 86 23.83 -1.91 -15.23
CA CYS A 86 22.64 -1.30 -15.83
C CYS A 86 21.85 -0.43 -14.84
N SER A 87 22.08 -0.59 -13.53
CA SER A 87 21.33 0.14 -12.49
C SER A 87 21.59 1.65 -12.54
N VAL A 88 20.56 2.46 -12.29
CA VAL A 88 20.66 3.93 -12.32
C VAL A 88 20.34 4.53 -10.95
N LYS A 89 20.96 5.66 -10.63
CA LYS A 89 20.61 6.42 -9.42
C LYS A 89 19.20 7.00 -9.53
N GLY A 90 18.49 7.09 -8.41
CA GLY A 90 17.24 7.84 -8.32
C GLY A 90 17.41 9.32 -8.67
N LEU A 91 16.29 9.98 -8.91
CA LEU A 91 16.21 11.43 -8.95
C LEU A 91 16.47 11.99 -7.55
N ARG A 92 17.36 12.98 -7.45
CA ARG A 92 17.58 13.71 -6.20
C ARG A 92 16.40 14.66 -6.00
N SER A 93 15.76 14.55 -4.84
CA SER A 93 14.79 15.54 -4.36
C SER A 93 15.11 15.85 -2.91
N GLN A 94 15.04 17.12 -2.56
CA GLN A 94 15.04 17.53 -1.16
C GLN A 94 13.78 16.95 -0.50
N GLN A 95 13.95 16.10 0.50
CA GLN A 95 12.80 15.57 1.24
C GLN A 95 12.25 16.69 2.12
N GLN A 96 11.02 17.11 1.86
CA GLN A 96 10.23 17.84 2.86
C GLN A 96 9.88 16.83 3.95
N MET A 97 10.54 16.93 5.11
CA MET A 97 10.30 16.04 6.24
C MET A 97 8.93 16.25 6.87
N PHE A 98 8.34 17.43 6.69
CA PHE A 98 7.05 17.80 7.26
C PHE A 98 6.04 18.09 6.15
N SER A 99 4.83 17.59 6.34
CA SER A 99 3.69 18.09 5.58
C SER A 99 3.38 19.51 6.04
N PRO A 100 3.02 20.44 5.14
CA PRO A 100 2.56 21.75 5.55
C PRO A 100 1.27 21.62 6.37
N GLU A 101 1.11 22.48 7.38
CA GLU A 101 -0.08 22.52 8.25
C GLU A 101 -1.39 22.64 7.46
N SER A 102 -1.34 23.27 6.27
CA SER A 102 -2.49 23.38 5.36
C SER A 102 -3.01 22.03 4.84
N ARG A 103 -2.28 20.93 5.07
CA ARG A 103 -2.70 19.56 4.74
C ARG A 103 -3.15 18.76 5.97
N GLU A 104 -3.07 19.34 7.16
CA GLU A 104 -3.56 18.71 8.38
C GLU A 104 -5.07 18.91 8.49
N LEU A 105 -5.77 17.82 8.80
CA LEU A 105 -7.22 17.82 8.93
C LEU A 105 -7.60 18.37 10.30
N LYS A 106 -8.32 19.49 10.34
CA LYS A 106 -8.84 20.06 11.59
C LYS A 106 -10.01 19.23 12.11
N GLN A 107 -10.25 19.32 13.42
CA GLN A 107 -11.34 18.60 14.09
C GLN A 107 -12.71 18.82 13.41
N GLN A 108 -13.04 20.06 13.08
CA GLN A 108 -14.31 20.41 12.41
C GLN A 108 -14.41 19.81 11.00
N GLU A 109 -13.30 19.74 10.26
CA GLU A 109 -13.25 19.14 8.92
C GLU A 109 -13.44 17.63 9.01
N TYR A 110 -12.81 16.98 9.98
CA TYR A 110 -13.01 15.57 10.28
C TYR A 110 -14.48 15.26 10.64
N GLU A 111 -15.07 16.02 11.56
CA GLU A 111 -16.48 15.86 11.93
C GLU A 111 -17.42 16.05 10.74
N LYS A 112 -17.12 17.01 9.86
CA LYS A 112 -17.84 17.23 8.61
C LYS A 112 -17.72 16.05 7.64
N LEU A 113 -16.54 15.45 7.50
CA LEU A 113 -16.33 14.26 6.66
C LEU A 113 -17.16 13.08 7.18
N VAL A 114 -17.09 12.81 8.49
CA VAL A 114 -17.81 11.71 9.14
C VAL A 114 -19.33 11.90 9.02
N SER A 115 -19.84 13.10 9.31
CA SER A 115 -21.27 13.41 9.20
C SER A 115 -21.76 13.32 7.75
N THR A 116 -20.99 13.82 6.78
CA THR A 116 -21.31 13.71 5.35
C THR A 116 -21.38 12.25 4.89
N ALA A 117 -20.45 11.40 5.34
CA ALA A 117 -20.48 9.97 5.02
C ALA A 117 -21.78 9.31 5.53
N ARG A 118 -22.22 9.63 6.76
CA ARG A 118 -23.50 9.14 7.31
C ARG A 118 -24.72 9.66 6.56
N GLN A 119 -24.77 10.95 6.25
CA GLN A 119 -25.86 11.54 5.47
C GLN A 119 -26.00 10.88 4.09
N LYS A 120 -24.88 10.52 3.46
CA LYS A 120 -24.84 9.75 2.21
C LYS A 120 -25.06 8.24 2.38
N LYS A 121 -25.49 7.78 3.57
CA LYS A 121 -25.73 6.38 3.92
C LYS A 121 -24.48 5.47 3.76
N LYS A 122 -23.28 6.05 3.83
CA LYS A 122 -22.00 5.32 3.78
C LYS A 122 -21.47 5.04 5.19
N GLU A 123 -22.24 4.29 5.99
CA GLU A 123 -21.91 4.03 7.40
C GLU A 123 -20.56 3.33 7.58
N GLN A 124 -20.22 2.39 6.69
CA GLN A 124 -18.92 1.71 6.72
C GLN A 124 -17.76 2.70 6.60
N LEU A 125 -17.84 3.66 5.67
CA LEU A 125 -16.82 4.69 5.48
C LEU A 125 -16.69 5.60 6.71
N ALA A 126 -17.82 5.98 7.32
CA ALA A 126 -17.82 6.77 8.55
C ALA A 126 -17.08 6.04 9.69
N LEU A 127 -17.36 4.75 9.88
CA LEU A 127 -16.72 3.92 10.90
C LEU A 127 -15.23 3.65 10.61
N ILE A 128 -14.83 3.54 9.33
CA ILE A 128 -13.43 3.44 8.94
C ILE A 128 -12.67 4.71 9.38
N MET A 129 -13.21 5.90 9.05
CA MET A 129 -12.60 7.17 9.45
C MET A 129 -12.44 7.27 10.97
N GLU A 130 -13.47 6.88 11.72
CA GLU A 130 -13.43 6.90 13.19
C GLU A 130 -12.49 5.88 13.80
N THR A 131 -12.37 4.72 13.18
CA THR A 131 -11.42 3.70 13.62
C THR A 131 -10.00 4.21 13.41
N ILE A 132 -9.69 4.78 12.24
CA ILE A 132 -8.37 5.34 11.93
C ILE A 132 -8.05 6.50 12.88
N ALA A 133 -8.94 7.48 13.00
CA ALA A 133 -8.72 8.65 13.84
C ALA A 133 -8.64 8.29 15.34
N GLY A 134 -9.49 7.39 15.81
CA GLY A 134 -9.57 7.01 17.22
C GLY A 134 -8.48 6.04 17.71
N THR A 135 -7.78 5.37 16.80
CA THR A 135 -6.74 4.38 17.15
C THR A 135 -5.35 4.71 16.59
N GLY A 136 -5.24 5.66 15.66
CA GLY A 136 -3.98 6.02 15.02
C GLY A 136 -3.39 4.89 14.17
N ILE A 137 -4.23 3.98 13.68
CA ILE A 137 -3.78 2.89 12.81
C ILE A 137 -3.55 3.38 11.39
N ARG A 138 -2.63 2.73 10.68
CA ARG A 138 -2.47 2.90 9.23
C ARG A 138 -3.63 2.21 8.51
N ILE A 139 -3.92 2.66 7.30
CA ILE A 139 -4.94 2.01 6.44
C ILE A 139 -4.66 0.52 6.23
N SER A 140 -3.38 0.11 6.15
CA SER A 140 -2.97 -1.29 6.02
C SER A 140 -3.21 -2.13 7.29
N GLU A 141 -3.38 -1.47 8.43
CA GLU A 141 -3.63 -2.10 9.73
C GLU A 141 -5.14 -2.29 9.99
N LEU A 142 -6.01 -1.69 9.14
CA LEU A 142 -7.48 -1.78 9.27
C LEU A 142 -7.99 -3.23 9.25
N VAL A 143 -7.33 -4.10 8.49
CA VAL A 143 -7.67 -5.54 8.38
C VAL A 143 -7.60 -6.27 9.72
N TYR A 144 -6.79 -5.79 10.68
CA TYR A 144 -6.67 -6.37 12.02
C TYR A 144 -7.80 -5.95 12.97
N ILE A 145 -8.68 -5.03 12.53
CA ILE A 145 -9.87 -4.66 13.28
C ILE A 145 -10.95 -5.71 12.97
N THR A 146 -10.92 -6.80 13.75
CA THR A 146 -11.84 -7.93 13.64
C THR A 146 -12.94 -7.90 14.70
N VAL A 147 -14.01 -8.69 14.52
CA VAL A 147 -15.07 -8.84 15.53
C VAL A 147 -14.50 -9.30 16.87
N GLU A 148 -13.52 -10.20 16.83
CA GLU A 148 -12.81 -10.71 17.99
C GLU A 148 -12.02 -9.59 18.68
N ALA A 149 -11.28 -8.79 17.92
CA ALA A 149 -10.51 -7.67 18.44
C ALA A 149 -11.42 -6.58 19.06
N VAL A 150 -12.55 -6.29 18.43
CA VAL A 150 -13.57 -5.36 18.97
C VAL A 150 -14.15 -5.90 20.28
N THR A 151 -14.40 -7.20 20.35
CA THR A 151 -14.92 -7.88 21.54
C THR A 151 -13.91 -7.84 22.68
N GLN A 152 -12.64 -8.14 22.41
CA GLN A 152 -11.55 -8.09 23.40
C GLN A 152 -11.13 -6.66 23.76
N GLY A 153 -11.38 -5.69 22.88
CA GLY A 153 -10.96 -4.29 23.03
C GLY A 153 -9.50 -4.01 22.65
N LYS A 154 -8.82 -4.98 22.05
CA LYS A 154 -7.46 -4.85 21.53
C LYS A 154 -7.31 -5.66 20.25
N ALA A 155 -6.48 -5.18 19.32
CA ALA A 155 -6.01 -5.91 18.16
C ALA A 155 -4.50 -6.07 18.21
N GLU A 156 -3.98 -7.16 17.70
CA GLU A 156 -2.55 -7.36 17.46
C GLU A 156 -2.28 -7.24 15.97
N ALA A 157 -1.44 -6.28 15.59
CA ALA A 157 -1.11 -6.01 14.20
C ALA A 157 0.37 -6.24 13.95
N ALA A 158 0.67 -6.96 12.87
CA ALA A 158 2.02 -7.15 12.37
C ALA A 158 2.22 -6.33 11.08
N CYS A 159 3.13 -5.36 11.10
CA CYS A 159 3.45 -4.55 9.92
C CYS A 159 4.96 -4.40 9.78
N LYS A 160 5.50 -4.81 8.62
CA LYS A 160 6.94 -4.75 8.30
C LYS A 160 7.83 -5.37 9.39
N GLY A 161 7.47 -6.56 9.87
CA GLY A 161 8.22 -7.29 10.91
C GLY A 161 8.10 -6.71 12.32
N LYS A 162 7.22 -5.73 12.55
CA LYS A 162 6.95 -5.17 13.89
C LYS A 162 5.55 -5.54 14.35
N TRP A 163 5.48 -6.12 15.54
CA TRP A 163 4.24 -6.37 16.25
C TRP A 163 3.90 -5.16 17.12
N ARG A 164 2.63 -4.73 17.05
CA ARG A 164 2.11 -3.71 17.97
C ARG A 164 0.70 -4.07 18.39
N GLN A 165 0.37 -3.66 19.61
CA GLN A 165 -1.00 -3.72 20.10
C GLN A 165 -1.73 -2.42 19.74
N ILE A 166 -2.97 -2.55 19.32
CA ILE A 166 -3.89 -1.45 19.03
C ILE A 166 -5.03 -1.55 20.03
N TYR A 167 -5.25 -0.50 20.82
CA TYR A 167 -6.33 -0.46 21.78
C TYR A 167 -7.56 0.20 21.17
N LEU A 168 -8.75 -0.36 21.43
CA LEU A 168 -10.01 0.20 20.99
C LEU A 168 -10.75 0.82 22.16
N THR A 169 -11.11 2.09 22.05
CA THR A 169 -11.90 2.78 23.09
C THR A 169 -13.26 2.13 23.26
N ARG A 170 -13.82 2.21 24.48
CA ARG A 170 -15.15 1.64 24.80
C ARG A 170 -16.23 2.13 23.83
N GLU A 171 -16.17 3.41 23.46
CA GLU A 171 -17.15 4.02 22.57
C GLU A 171 -17.03 3.52 21.13
N LEU A 172 -15.80 3.43 20.60
CA LEU A 172 -15.56 2.84 19.29
C LEU A 172 -16.05 1.39 19.23
N ARG A 173 -15.77 0.60 20.27
CA ARG A 173 -16.20 -0.80 20.37
C ARG A 173 -17.72 -0.95 20.28
N LYS A 174 -18.49 -0.16 21.03
CA LYS A 174 -19.97 -0.20 20.98
C LYS A 174 -20.49 0.02 19.56
N ARG A 175 -19.90 0.98 18.85
CA ARG A 175 -20.33 1.38 17.51
C ARG A 175 -19.96 0.33 16.46
N LEU A 176 -18.76 -0.23 16.55
CA LEU A 176 -18.33 -1.35 15.71
C LEU A 176 -19.19 -2.61 15.98
N MET A 177 -19.49 -2.93 17.23
CA MET A 177 -20.38 -4.06 17.56
C MET A 177 -21.79 -3.88 17.00
N LYS A 178 -22.36 -2.67 17.11
CA LYS A 178 -23.65 -2.34 16.52
C LYS A 178 -23.63 -2.55 14.99
N TYR A 179 -22.57 -2.08 14.34
CA TYR A 179 -22.37 -2.26 12.90
C TYR A 179 -22.26 -3.74 12.51
N CYS A 180 -21.44 -4.53 13.22
CA CYS A 180 -21.31 -5.97 12.98
C CYS A 180 -22.66 -6.69 13.09
N LYS A 181 -23.46 -6.34 14.10
CA LYS A 181 -24.82 -6.89 14.27
C LYS A 181 -25.74 -6.52 13.11
N GLN A 182 -25.72 -5.27 12.66
CA GLN A 182 -26.54 -4.79 11.53
C GLN A 182 -26.15 -5.43 10.19
N LYS A 183 -24.86 -5.75 10.02
CA LYS A 183 -24.32 -6.38 8.81
C LYS A 183 -24.19 -7.90 8.91
N SER A 184 -24.66 -8.50 10.01
CA SER A 184 -24.54 -9.94 10.28
C SER A 184 -23.10 -10.48 10.18
N ILE A 185 -22.10 -9.65 10.53
CA ILE A 185 -20.69 -10.03 10.57
C ILE A 185 -20.41 -10.70 11.91
N LYS A 186 -20.14 -12.01 11.88
CA LYS A 186 -19.98 -12.83 13.09
C LYS A 186 -18.52 -13.00 13.52
N THR A 187 -17.60 -13.03 12.57
CA THR A 187 -16.18 -13.30 12.79
C THR A 187 -15.32 -12.56 11.77
N GLY A 188 -14.02 -12.43 12.05
CA GLY A 188 -13.06 -11.87 11.11
C GLY A 188 -13.17 -10.35 10.93
N PRO A 189 -12.60 -9.80 9.85
CA PRO A 189 -12.49 -8.35 9.64
C PRO A 189 -13.85 -7.64 9.67
N VAL A 190 -13.95 -6.54 10.41
CA VAL A 190 -15.17 -5.73 10.52
C VAL A 190 -15.50 -5.06 9.18
N PHE A 191 -14.47 -4.71 8.42
CA PHE A 191 -14.60 -3.92 7.20
C PHE A 191 -14.33 -4.79 5.97
N CYS A 192 -15.40 -5.23 5.31
CA CYS A 192 -15.35 -6.00 4.07
C CYS A 192 -16.02 -5.27 2.91
N SER A 193 -15.50 -5.50 1.70
CA SER A 193 -16.14 -5.12 0.44
C SER A 193 -17.48 -5.84 0.25
N GLY A 194 -18.26 -5.42 -0.76
CA GLY A 194 -19.51 -6.12 -1.13
C GLY A 194 -19.33 -7.59 -1.52
N LYS A 195 -18.10 -8.01 -1.86
CA LYS A 195 -17.75 -9.41 -2.16
C LYS A 195 -17.28 -10.21 -0.93
N GLY A 196 -17.31 -9.60 0.27
CA GLY A 196 -16.86 -10.24 1.51
C GLY A 196 -15.34 -10.20 1.76
N ASN A 197 -14.56 -9.71 0.80
CA ASN A 197 -13.10 -9.56 0.99
C ASN A 197 -12.80 -8.40 1.94
N PRO A 198 -11.79 -8.52 2.83
CA PRO A 198 -11.37 -7.42 3.68
C PRO A 198 -10.97 -6.19 2.87
N LEU A 199 -11.27 -5.00 3.40
CA LEU A 199 -10.87 -3.76 2.77
C LEU A 199 -9.37 -3.51 2.91
N ASP A 200 -8.78 -2.93 1.87
CA ASP A 200 -7.39 -2.48 1.80
C ASP A 200 -7.30 -1.09 1.14
N ARG A 201 -6.08 -0.53 1.08
CA ARG A 201 -5.84 0.82 0.54
C ARG A 201 -6.32 1.06 -0.91
N SER A 202 -6.59 0.02 -1.68
CA SER A 202 -7.00 0.11 -3.09
C SER A 202 -8.52 0.08 -3.29
N ASN A 203 -9.29 -0.23 -2.25
CA ASN A 203 -10.74 -0.45 -2.36
C ASN A 203 -11.59 0.26 -1.28
N ILE A 204 -10.98 1.20 -0.53
CA ILE A 204 -11.64 2.07 0.45
C ILE A 204 -12.06 3.39 -0.19
#